data_AF-A0A957AKW9-F1
#
_entry.id   AF-A0A957AKW9-F1
#
_cell.length_a   1.000
_cell.length_b   1.000
_cell.length_c   1.000
_cell.angle_alpha   90.00
_cell.angle_beta   90.00
_cell.angle_gamma   90.00
#
_symmetry.space_group_name_H-M   'P 1'
#
loop_
_entity.id
_entity.type
_entity.pdbx_description
1 polymer ?
#
loop_
_entity_poly.entity_id
_entity_poly.type
_entity_poly.pdbx_seq_one_letter_code
_entity_poly.pdbx_strand_id
1 'polypeptide(L)'
;MTTGSDTSTPARAQSTNTVTADNFIRAESDTYLTTAVSNSNGLAVFYHYRDPMPIDNQTVVRANRDTLYSSAVVDLDAGPVTVTLPDPGKRFMSIMFINEDHYATTAYAPGSFTIGKEEAGTRYLLAAVRTFVDPENADDLLNVHALQDAISISQPGGPGTFDVPAWDPASQKTVRDALLVLSATLPDMRHAFGRKEDV
;
A
#
# COMPACT_ATOMS: atom_id res chain seq x y z
N MET A 1 19.92 -47.05 -32.60
CA MET A 1 20.56 -46.06 -31.72
C MET A 1 20.17 -44.70 -32.24
N THR A 2 19.24 -44.02 -31.58
CA THR A 2 18.78 -42.69 -31.96
C THR A 2 18.87 -41.85 -30.70
N THR A 3 19.93 -41.08 -30.56
CA THR A 3 20.13 -40.16 -29.43
C THR A 3 19.55 -38.82 -29.80
N GLY A 4 18.35 -38.52 -29.29
CA GLY A 4 17.80 -37.16 -29.29
C GLY A 4 18.62 -36.30 -28.32
N SER A 5 19.11 -35.16 -28.81
CA SER A 5 19.76 -34.15 -27.98
C SER A 5 18.67 -33.23 -27.43
N ASP A 6 18.47 -33.31 -26.12
CA ASP A 6 17.56 -32.46 -25.37
C ASP A 6 18.30 -31.15 -25.05
N THR A 7 18.09 -30.11 -25.86
CA THR A 7 18.66 -28.78 -25.60
C THR A 7 17.71 -28.02 -24.68
N SER A 8 17.92 -28.15 -23.36
CA SER A 8 17.31 -27.22 -22.40
C SER A 8 18.00 -25.85 -22.54
N THR A 9 17.21 -24.84 -22.89
CA THR A 9 17.67 -23.45 -22.89
C THR A 9 17.75 -22.98 -21.44
N PRO A 10 18.91 -22.49 -20.94
CA PRO A 10 18.98 -21.96 -19.59
C PRO A 10 18.12 -20.70 -19.48
N ALA A 11 17.27 -20.65 -18.45
CA ALA A 11 16.49 -19.47 -18.11
C ALA A 11 17.45 -18.29 -17.86
N ARG A 12 17.33 -17.23 -18.64
CA ARG A 12 18.07 -15.99 -18.43
C ARG A 12 17.61 -15.40 -17.10
N ALA A 13 18.52 -15.30 -16.12
CA ALA A 13 18.25 -14.57 -14.89
C ALA A 13 17.76 -13.16 -15.25
N GLN A 14 16.57 -12.79 -14.78
CA GLN A 14 16.08 -11.43 -14.94
C GLN A 14 17.07 -10.48 -14.25
N SER A 15 17.52 -9.46 -14.98
CA SER A 15 18.37 -8.42 -14.41
C SER A 15 17.55 -7.62 -13.40
N THR A 16 17.86 -7.77 -12.12
CA THR A 16 17.25 -7.00 -11.04
C THR A 16 18.03 -5.70 -10.81
N ASN A 17 17.33 -4.67 -10.34
CA ASN A 17 17.90 -3.38 -9.97
C ASN A 17 18.47 -3.47 -8.55
N THR A 18 19.74 -3.14 -8.38
CA THR A 18 20.39 -3.10 -7.07
C THR A 18 19.78 -1.99 -6.22
N VAL A 19 19.42 -2.32 -4.98
CA VAL A 19 18.93 -1.36 -3.99
C VAL A 19 20.09 -0.77 -3.21
N THR A 20 20.12 0.55 -3.11
CA THR A 20 21.06 1.35 -2.31
C THR A 20 20.26 2.21 -1.34
N ALA A 21 20.94 2.95 -0.46
CA ALA A 21 20.27 3.91 0.41
C ALA A 21 19.47 4.97 -0.38
N ASP A 22 19.95 5.35 -1.57
CA ASP A 22 19.36 6.42 -2.38
C ASP A 22 18.01 6.05 -3.00
N ASN A 23 17.80 4.78 -3.33
CA ASN A 23 16.57 4.29 -3.97
C ASN A 23 15.73 3.38 -3.06
N PHE A 24 16.15 3.17 -1.81
CA PHE A 24 15.48 2.27 -0.87
C PHE A 24 14.02 2.62 -0.67
N ILE A 25 13.68 3.92 -0.55
CA ILE A 25 12.30 4.37 -0.35
C ILE A 25 11.38 3.89 -1.48
N ARG A 26 11.85 3.95 -2.73
CA ARG A 26 11.11 3.47 -3.90
C ARG A 26 11.01 1.96 -3.93
N ALA A 27 12.13 1.26 -3.71
CA ALA A 27 12.13 -0.21 -3.68
C ALA A 27 11.19 -0.78 -2.60
N GLU A 28 11.17 -0.14 -1.43
CA GLU A 28 10.30 -0.52 -0.33
C GLU A 28 8.83 -0.20 -0.65
N SER A 29 8.53 1.01 -1.16
CA SER A 29 7.19 1.38 -1.62
C SER A 29 6.65 0.39 -2.64
N ASP A 30 7.42 0.09 -3.69
CA ASP A 30 7.01 -0.80 -4.77
C ASP A 30 6.70 -2.21 -4.27
N THR A 31 7.41 -2.68 -3.24
CA THR A 31 7.15 -3.98 -2.59
C THR A 31 5.76 -4.01 -1.95
N TYR A 32 5.39 -2.96 -1.22
CA TYR A 32 4.08 -2.85 -0.59
C TYR A 32 2.96 -2.61 -1.61
N LEU A 33 3.20 -1.76 -2.61
CA LEU A 33 2.26 -1.53 -3.71
C LEU A 33 1.99 -2.80 -4.50
N THR A 34 3.03 -3.57 -4.85
CA THR A 34 2.91 -4.86 -5.55
C THR A 34 2.04 -5.84 -4.76
N THR A 35 2.23 -5.91 -3.44
CA THR A 35 1.42 -6.74 -2.55
C THR A 35 -0.05 -6.29 -2.55
N ALA A 36 -0.31 -4.99 -2.45
CA ALA A 36 -1.66 -4.43 -2.45
C ALA A 36 -2.38 -4.63 -3.80
N VAL A 37 -1.69 -4.43 -4.93
CA VAL A 37 -2.22 -4.72 -6.28
C VAL A 37 -2.52 -6.21 -6.45
N SER A 38 -1.65 -7.08 -5.95
CA SER A 38 -1.88 -8.54 -6.01
C SER A 38 -3.10 -8.95 -5.19
N ASN A 39 -3.29 -8.40 -3.98
CA ASN A 39 -4.44 -8.70 -3.13
C ASN A 39 -5.76 -8.23 -3.74
N SER A 40 -5.79 -7.01 -4.30
CA SER A 40 -6.96 -6.43 -4.96
C SER A 40 -7.19 -6.98 -6.37
N ASN A 41 -6.24 -7.73 -6.91
CA ASN A 41 -6.25 -8.29 -8.25
C ASN A 41 -6.35 -7.19 -9.35
N GLY A 42 -5.82 -5.99 -9.08
CA GLY A 42 -5.86 -4.87 -10.01
C GLY A 42 -5.54 -3.50 -9.40
N LEU A 43 -5.60 -2.46 -10.25
CA LEU A 43 -5.53 -1.05 -9.84
C LEU A 43 -6.93 -0.46 -9.71
N ALA A 44 -7.06 0.58 -8.90
CA ALA A 44 -8.30 1.28 -8.61
C ALA A 44 -9.45 0.37 -8.12
N VAL A 45 -9.11 -0.69 -7.38
CA VAL A 45 -10.04 -1.62 -6.75
C VAL A 45 -9.65 -1.78 -5.28
N PHE A 46 -10.62 -1.70 -4.38
CA PHE A 46 -10.37 -1.92 -2.96
C PHE A 46 -10.27 -3.42 -2.64
N TYR A 47 -9.20 -3.78 -1.95
CA TYR A 47 -9.14 -5.00 -1.16
C TYR A 47 -9.55 -4.69 0.29
N HIS A 48 -10.42 -5.50 0.85
CA HIS A 48 -10.90 -5.35 2.22
C HIS A 48 -10.37 -6.48 3.10
N TYR A 49 -9.61 -6.14 4.13
CA TYR A 49 -9.30 -7.07 5.20
C TYR A 49 -10.56 -7.22 6.06
N ARG A 50 -11.18 -8.41 5.98
CA ARG A 50 -12.43 -8.72 6.69
C ARG A 50 -12.21 -9.12 8.14
N ASP A 51 -10.97 -9.42 8.51
CA ASP A 51 -10.59 -9.77 9.87
C ASP A 51 -9.42 -8.88 10.32
N PRO A 52 -9.25 -8.66 11.63
CA PRO A 52 -8.04 -8.04 12.16
C PRO A 52 -6.82 -8.81 11.68
N MET A 53 -5.74 -8.10 11.32
CA MET A 53 -4.52 -8.76 10.83
C MET A 53 -3.98 -9.73 11.91
N PRO A 54 -3.64 -10.99 11.54
CA PRO A 54 -3.03 -11.92 12.47
C PRO A 54 -1.72 -11.36 13.03
N ILE A 55 -1.41 -11.64 14.30
CA ILE A 55 -0.15 -11.21 14.93
C ILE A 55 1.06 -11.71 14.12
N ASP A 56 0.99 -12.95 13.66
CA ASP A 56 2.10 -13.63 12.98
C ASP A 56 2.16 -13.31 11.47
N ASN A 57 1.21 -12.53 10.94
CA ASN A 57 1.11 -12.21 9.51
C ASN A 57 0.60 -10.79 9.28
N GLN A 58 1.41 -9.81 9.70
CA GLN A 58 1.14 -8.39 9.46
C GLN A 58 1.72 -7.96 8.11
N THR A 59 0.88 -7.36 7.25
CA THR A 59 1.30 -6.82 5.95
C THR A 59 1.84 -5.39 6.04
N VAL A 60 1.77 -4.79 7.23
CA VAL A 60 2.38 -3.49 7.58
C VAL A 60 3.04 -3.60 8.95
N VAL A 61 4.06 -2.80 9.22
CA VAL A 61 4.75 -2.81 10.52
C VAL A 61 3.82 -2.33 11.63
N ARG A 62 3.61 -3.15 12.67
CA ARG A 62 2.80 -2.84 13.86
C ARG A 62 1.35 -2.49 13.52
N ALA A 63 0.65 -3.42 12.86
CA ALA A 63 -0.76 -3.24 12.53
C ALA A 63 -1.62 -3.03 13.80
N ASN A 64 -2.58 -2.11 13.69
CA ASN A 64 -3.59 -1.86 14.72
C ASN A 64 -4.53 -3.06 14.85
N ARG A 65 -4.92 -3.40 16.08
CA ARG A 65 -5.88 -4.49 16.35
C ARG A 65 -7.32 -4.01 16.53
N ASP A 66 -7.48 -2.70 16.64
CA ASP A 66 -8.75 -1.99 16.83
C ASP A 66 -9.34 -1.47 15.52
N THR A 67 -8.74 -1.80 14.37
CA THR A 67 -9.23 -1.35 13.06
C THR A 67 -9.19 -2.45 12.02
N LEU A 68 -10.20 -2.50 11.16
CA LEU A 68 -10.11 -3.19 9.87
C LEU A 68 -9.56 -2.25 8.80
N TYR A 69 -8.85 -2.84 7.84
CA TYR A 69 -8.16 -2.12 6.79
C TYR A 69 -8.82 -2.36 5.44
N SER A 70 -8.83 -1.33 4.58
CA SER A 70 -9.06 -1.49 3.14
C SER A 70 -7.95 -0.78 2.39
N SER A 71 -7.51 -1.31 1.26
CA SER A 71 -6.48 -0.67 0.45
C SER A 71 -6.76 -0.75 -1.05
N ALA A 72 -6.40 0.32 -1.77
CA ALA A 72 -6.39 0.36 -3.22
C ALA A 72 -5.12 1.07 -3.70
N VAL A 73 -4.50 0.57 -4.76
CA VAL A 73 -3.42 1.26 -5.46
C VAL A 73 -3.97 1.86 -6.75
N VAL A 74 -3.56 3.08 -7.07
CA VAL A 74 -4.06 3.84 -8.21
C VAL A 74 -2.87 4.28 -9.06
N ASP A 75 -3.00 4.15 -10.38
CA ASP A 75 -2.08 4.75 -11.36
C ASP A 75 -2.61 6.13 -11.79
N LEU A 76 -2.00 7.20 -11.28
CA LEU A 76 -2.41 8.58 -11.54
C LEU A 76 -2.00 9.09 -12.93
N ASP A 77 -1.20 8.34 -13.71
CA ASP A 77 -1.02 8.62 -15.14
C ASP A 77 -2.32 8.36 -15.93
N ALA A 78 -3.20 7.53 -15.40
CA ALA A 78 -4.53 7.31 -15.94
C ALA A 78 -5.54 8.42 -15.54
N GLY A 79 -5.08 9.45 -14.84
CA GLY A 79 -5.88 10.60 -14.40
C GLY A 79 -6.20 10.60 -12.91
N PRO A 80 -6.87 11.66 -12.42
CA PRO A 80 -7.19 11.80 -11.00
C PRO A 80 -8.18 10.74 -10.54
N VAL A 81 -8.07 10.36 -9.27
CA VAL A 81 -8.96 9.40 -8.61
C VAL A 81 -9.81 10.10 -7.57
N THR A 82 -11.07 9.71 -7.47
CA THR A 82 -11.98 10.10 -6.39
C THR A 82 -12.27 8.87 -5.52
N VAL A 83 -12.00 8.97 -4.22
CA VAL A 83 -12.42 7.97 -3.23
C VAL A 83 -13.51 8.56 -2.35
N THR A 84 -14.61 7.84 -2.17
CA THR A 84 -15.71 8.24 -1.29
C THR A 84 -15.82 7.29 -0.12
N LEU A 85 -15.79 7.83 1.09
CA LEU A 85 -16.05 7.11 2.32
C LEU A 85 -17.51 7.34 2.77
N PRO A 86 -18.23 6.28 3.18
CA PRO A 86 -19.59 6.41 3.71
C PRO A 86 -19.60 7.15 5.06
N ASP A 87 -20.79 7.52 5.54
CA ASP A 87 -20.96 8.05 6.90
C ASP A 87 -20.84 6.91 7.93
N PRO A 88 -19.81 6.93 8.81
CA PRO A 88 -19.64 5.92 9.85
C PRO A 88 -20.42 6.28 11.14
N GLY A 89 -21.19 7.37 11.14
CA GLY A 89 -21.80 7.94 12.32
C GLY A 89 -20.75 8.43 13.32
N LYS A 90 -20.73 7.85 14.53
CA LYS A 90 -19.74 8.18 15.57
C LYS A 90 -18.47 7.33 15.50
N ARG A 91 -18.43 6.33 14.62
CA ARG A 91 -17.30 5.41 14.51
C ARG A 91 -16.13 6.10 13.82
N PHE A 92 -14.93 5.83 14.28
CA PHE A 92 -13.72 6.29 13.61
C PHE A 92 -13.56 5.60 12.25
N MET A 93 -13.43 6.40 11.20
CA MET A 93 -13.06 5.95 9.86
C MET A 93 -12.22 7.03 9.18
N SER A 94 -11.07 6.62 8.64
CA SER A 94 -10.11 7.53 8.01
C SER A 94 -9.55 6.92 6.73
N ILE A 95 -9.10 7.78 5.82
CA ILE A 95 -8.32 7.40 4.65
C ILE A 95 -6.98 8.12 4.69
N MET A 96 -5.93 7.38 4.38
CA MET A 96 -4.58 7.87 4.26
C MET A 96 -4.10 7.62 2.84
N PHE A 97 -3.69 8.68 2.16
CA PHE A 97 -3.09 8.63 0.83
C PHE A 97 -1.58 8.65 1.00
N ILE A 98 -0.89 7.61 0.51
CA ILE A 98 0.56 7.45 0.60
C ILE A 98 1.14 7.36 -0.81
N ASN A 99 2.10 8.23 -1.10
CA ASN A 99 2.79 8.24 -2.40
C ASN A 99 4.04 7.34 -2.38
N GLU A 100 4.67 7.13 -3.52
CA GLU A 100 5.86 6.25 -3.65
C GLU A 100 7.13 6.82 -2.97
N ASP A 101 7.09 8.07 -2.51
CA ASP A 101 8.17 8.70 -1.74
C ASP A 101 7.90 8.64 -0.22
N HIS A 102 6.95 7.80 0.22
CA HIS A 102 6.50 7.65 1.62
C HIS A 102 5.87 8.89 2.27
N TYR A 103 5.50 9.91 1.49
CA TYR A 103 4.73 11.03 2.03
C TYR A 103 3.26 10.64 2.13
N ALA A 104 2.61 11.09 3.22
CA ALA A 104 1.25 10.71 3.54
C ALA A 104 0.37 11.91 3.93
N THR A 105 -0.88 11.89 3.48
CA THR A 105 -1.93 12.81 3.92
C THR A 105 -3.15 12.03 4.39
N THR A 106 -3.79 12.47 5.46
CA THR A 106 -4.94 11.78 6.08
C THR A 106 -6.19 12.65 6.04
N ALA A 107 -7.33 12.03 5.75
CA ALA A 107 -8.66 12.61 5.85
C ALA A 107 -9.62 11.66 6.60
N TYR A 108 -10.78 12.18 7.00
CA TYR A 108 -11.75 11.45 7.83
C TYR A 108 -13.11 11.36 7.13
N ALA A 109 -13.79 10.24 7.33
CA ALA A 109 -15.15 10.04 6.82
C ALA A 109 -16.20 10.87 7.60
N PRO A 110 -17.37 11.15 7.00
CA PRO A 110 -17.71 10.94 5.59
C PRO A 110 -17.03 11.95 4.66
N GLY A 111 -16.85 11.59 3.39
CA GLY A 111 -16.38 12.54 2.38
C GLY A 111 -15.97 11.90 1.07
N SER A 112 -15.86 12.75 0.05
CA SER A 112 -15.29 12.41 -1.26
C SER A 112 -13.98 13.19 -1.45
N PHE A 113 -12.90 12.46 -1.73
CA PHE A 113 -11.54 12.99 -1.81
C PHE A 113 -11.00 12.73 -3.21
N THR A 114 -10.67 13.80 -3.95
CA THR A 114 -10.09 13.70 -5.29
C THR A 114 -8.62 14.02 -5.23
N ILE A 115 -7.76 13.12 -5.70
CA ILE A 115 -6.31 13.31 -5.74
C ILE A 115 -5.82 13.13 -7.18
N GLY A 116 -5.04 14.11 -7.66
CA GLY A 116 -4.35 14.06 -8.95
C GLY A 116 -2.85 13.81 -8.81
N LYS A 117 -2.18 13.48 -9.92
CA LYS A 117 -0.73 13.22 -9.95
C LYS A 117 0.12 14.37 -9.41
N GLU A 118 -0.25 15.62 -9.75
CA GLU A 118 0.48 16.80 -9.29
C GLU A 118 0.45 16.95 -7.77
N GLU A 119 -0.72 16.75 -7.15
CA GLU A 119 -0.89 16.78 -5.70
C GLU A 119 -0.20 15.60 -5.02
N ALA A 120 -0.32 14.39 -5.58
CA ALA A 120 0.30 13.19 -5.04
C ALA A 120 1.84 13.22 -5.14
N GLY A 121 2.40 13.88 -6.16
CA GLY A 121 3.83 13.97 -6.42
C GLY A 121 4.46 12.73 -7.07
N THR A 122 3.75 11.60 -7.15
CA THR A 122 4.23 10.34 -7.76
C THR A 122 3.16 9.72 -8.66
N ARG A 123 3.53 8.72 -9.46
CA ARG A 123 2.60 8.06 -10.39
C ARG A 123 1.63 7.18 -9.63
N TYR A 124 2.13 6.34 -8.73
CA TYR A 124 1.30 5.46 -7.95
C TYR A 124 0.93 6.10 -6.61
N LEU A 125 -0.30 5.83 -6.17
CA LEU A 125 -0.83 6.26 -4.89
C LEU A 125 -1.53 5.09 -4.20
N LEU A 126 -1.18 4.85 -2.94
CA LEU A 126 -1.91 3.93 -2.07
C LEU A 126 -2.97 4.70 -1.29
N ALA A 127 -4.23 4.32 -1.46
CA ALA A 127 -5.34 4.73 -0.59
C ALA A 127 -5.56 3.66 0.47
N ALA A 128 -5.20 3.95 1.73
CA ALA A 128 -5.35 3.04 2.87
C ALA A 128 -6.44 3.56 3.82
N VAL A 129 -7.52 2.81 3.97
CA VAL A 129 -8.64 3.11 4.86
C VAL A 129 -8.51 2.32 6.15
N ARG A 130 -8.77 2.97 7.28
CA ARG A 130 -8.92 2.33 8.60
C ARG A 130 -10.32 2.60 9.12
N THR A 131 -10.98 1.56 9.59
CA THR A 131 -12.29 1.64 10.23
C THR A 131 -12.21 0.96 11.59
N PHE A 132 -12.58 1.68 12.65
CA PHE A 132 -12.57 1.11 14.01
C PHE A 132 -13.52 -0.08 14.12
N VAL A 133 -13.09 -1.14 14.80
CA VAL A 133 -13.86 -2.35 15.04
C VAL A 133 -13.67 -2.79 16.49
N ASP A 134 -14.75 -3.25 17.12
CA ASP A 134 -14.69 -4.09 18.30
C ASP A 134 -14.62 -5.56 17.87
N PRO A 135 -13.42 -6.18 17.88
CA PRO A 135 -13.24 -7.54 17.36
C PRO A 135 -13.88 -8.61 18.25
N GLU A 136 -14.29 -8.27 19.48
CA GLU A 136 -14.97 -9.20 20.39
C GLU A 136 -16.49 -9.24 20.15
N ASN A 137 -17.00 -8.33 19.32
CA ASN A 137 -18.41 -8.22 18.98
C ASN A 137 -18.66 -8.59 17.50
N ALA A 138 -19.24 -9.78 17.27
CA ALA A 138 -19.53 -10.27 15.93
C ALA A 138 -20.52 -9.38 15.14
N ASP A 139 -21.47 -8.72 15.81
CA ASP A 139 -22.38 -7.78 15.16
C ASP A 139 -21.64 -6.51 14.72
N ASP A 140 -20.63 -6.09 15.50
CA ASP A 140 -19.78 -4.96 15.13
C ASP A 140 -18.97 -5.26 13.86
N LEU A 141 -18.46 -6.48 13.75
CA LEU A 141 -17.73 -6.93 12.58
C LEU A 141 -18.57 -6.80 11.30
N LEU A 142 -19.83 -7.23 11.34
CA LEU A 142 -20.76 -7.10 10.22
C LEU A 142 -21.06 -5.64 9.88
N ASN A 143 -21.20 -4.78 10.89
CA ASN A 143 -21.39 -3.33 10.67
C ASN A 143 -20.18 -2.70 9.99
N VAL A 144 -18.96 -3.10 10.37
CA VAL A 144 -17.73 -2.61 9.74
C VAL A 144 -17.58 -3.16 8.31
N HIS A 145 -17.98 -4.40 8.05
CA HIS A 145 -18.01 -4.95 6.68
C HIS A 145 -18.94 -4.15 5.77
N ALA A 146 -20.13 -3.79 6.26
CA ALA A 146 -21.04 -2.94 5.50
C ALA A 146 -20.45 -1.55 5.19
N LEU A 147 -19.68 -0.97 6.12
CA LEU A 147 -18.94 0.28 5.88
C LEU A 147 -17.82 0.09 4.85
N GLN A 148 -17.09 -1.04 4.89
CA GLN A 148 -16.08 -1.36 3.88
C GLN A 148 -16.70 -1.49 2.48
N ASP A 149 -17.83 -2.20 2.38
CA ASP A 149 -18.54 -2.44 1.12
C ASP A 149 -19.09 -1.14 0.50
N ALA A 150 -19.36 -0.14 1.31
CA ALA A 150 -19.85 1.16 0.88
C ALA A 150 -18.73 2.15 0.49
N ILE A 151 -17.45 1.78 0.65
CA ILE A 151 -16.34 2.57 0.10
C ILE A 151 -16.40 2.49 -1.43
N SER A 152 -16.36 3.64 -2.11
CA SER A 152 -16.30 3.67 -3.57
C SER A 152 -15.06 4.40 -4.08
N ILE A 153 -14.59 3.95 -5.24
CA ILE A 153 -13.45 4.53 -5.97
C ILE A 153 -13.88 4.75 -7.41
N SER A 154 -13.56 5.93 -7.94
CA SER A 154 -13.84 6.32 -9.33
C SER A 154 -12.60 6.94 -9.94
N GLN A 155 -12.17 6.39 -11.07
CA GLN A 155 -11.08 6.93 -11.87
C GLN A 155 -11.48 6.85 -13.36
N PRO A 156 -12.10 7.89 -13.92
CA PRO A 156 -12.66 7.82 -15.28
C PRO A 156 -11.68 7.45 -16.40
N GLY A 157 -10.39 7.78 -16.26
CA GLY A 157 -9.35 7.40 -17.22
C GLY A 157 -8.59 6.11 -16.86
N GLY A 158 -8.95 5.47 -15.76
CA GLY A 158 -8.32 4.27 -15.20
C GLY A 158 -8.62 2.96 -15.96
N PRO A 159 -8.10 1.82 -15.46
CA PRO A 159 -7.31 1.71 -14.23
C PRO A 159 -5.80 1.95 -14.43
N GLY A 160 -5.34 2.30 -15.64
CA GLY A 160 -3.92 2.48 -15.96
C GLY A 160 -3.16 1.15 -16.05
N THR A 161 -1.86 1.17 -15.76
CA THR A 161 -1.00 -0.02 -15.70
C THR A 161 -0.13 -0.01 -14.47
N PHE A 162 0.17 -1.19 -13.92
CA PHE A 162 1.11 -1.34 -12.83
C PHE A 162 2.44 -1.88 -13.37
N ASP A 163 3.45 -1.03 -13.36
CA ASP A 163 4.81 -1.29 -13.83
C ASP A 163 5.79 -0.64 -12.85
N VAL A 164 6.50 -1.49 -12.09
CA VAL A 164 7.52 -1.11 -11.11
C VAL A 164 8.81 -1.89 -11.40
N PRO A 165 9.99 -1.33 -11.09
CA PRO A 165 11.25 -2.02 -11.33
C PRO A 165 11.33 -3.36 -10.59
N ALA A 166 11.94 -4.36 -11.22
CA ALA A 166 12.32 -5.59 -10.53
C ALA A 166 13.51 -5.28 -9.60
N TRP A 167 13.25 -5.14 -8.30
CA TRP A 167 14.28 -4.86 -7.28
C TRP A 167 15.00 -6.14 -6.83
N ASP A 168 16.30 -6.04 -6.54
CA ASP A 168 17.06 -7.15 -5.98
C ASP A 168 16.75 -7.32 -4.47
N PRO A 169 16.10 -8.43 -4.06
CA PRO A 169 15.68 -8.60 -2.66
C PRO A 169 16.86 -8.72 -1.69
N ALA A 170 18.04 -9.19 -2.15
CA ALA A 170 19.21 -9.35 -1.30
C ALA A 170 19.81 -7.99 -0.90
N SER A 171 20.03 -7.09 -1.87
CA SER A 171 20.45 -5.71 -1.58
C SER A 171 19.37 -4.93 -0.83
N GLN A 172 18.09 -5.10 -1.16
CA GLN A 172 16.99 -4.46 -0.42
C GLN A 172 17.01 -4.83 1.06
N LYS A 173 17.11 -6.14 1.38
CA LYS A 173 17.22 -6.61 2.76
C LYS A 173 18.45 -6.03 3.46
N THR A 174 19.59 -5.98 2.76
CA THR A 174 20.83 -5.43 3.32
C THR A 174 20.67 -3.97 3.73
N VAL A 175 20.07 -3.14 2.87
CA VAL A 175 19.81 -1.73 3.19
C VAL A 175 18.77 -1.60 4.30
N ARG A 176 17.70 -2.39 4.29
CA ARG A 176 16.67 -2.40 5.34
C ARG A 176 17.27 -2.68 6.72
N ASP A 177 18.10 -3.73 6.84
CA ASP A 177 18.74 -4.11 8.10
C ASP A 177 19.67 -2.99 8.61
N ALA A 178 20.43 -2.34 7.72
CA ALA A 178 21.30 -1.22 8.08
C ALA A 178 20.50 0.01 8.56
N LEU A 179 19.40 0.35 7.87
CA LEU A 179 18.52 1.45 8.27
C LEU A 179 17.85 1.18 9.63
N LEU A 180 17.51 -0.07 9.96
CA LEU A 180 17.01 -0.42 11.29
C LEU A 180 18.04 -0.14 12.38
N VAL A 181 19.32 -0.48 12.16
CA VAL A 181 20.40 -0.17 13.11
C VAL A 181 20.56 1.34 13.28
N LEU A 182 20.55 2.12 12.19
CA LEU A 182 20.61 3.58 12.27
C LEU A 182 19.40 4.18 12.99
N SER A 183 18.19 3.67 12.73
CA SER A 183 16.96 4.16 13.34
C SER A 183 16.96 4.07 14.86
N ALA A 184 17.68 3.08 15.43
CA ALA A 184 17.83 2.92 16.88
C ALA A 184 18.63 4.05 17.55
N THR A 185 19.31 4.89 16.76
CA THR A 185 20.06 6.07 17.25
C THR A 185 19.20 7.34 17.30
N LEU A 186 18.01 7.33 16.71
CA LEU A 186 17.12 8.49 16.69
C LEU A 186 16.46 8.66 18.08
N PRO A 187 16.37 9.89 18.60
CA PRO A 187 15.74 10.14 19.90
C PRO A 187 14.22 9.92 19.86
N ASP A 188 13.61 10.12 18.70
CA ASP A 188 12.19 9.88 18.42
C ASP A 188 11.93 9.88 16.90
N MET A 189 10.65 9.73 16.51
CA MET A 189 10.20 9.60 15.12
C MET A 189 9.30 10.77 14.67
N ARG A 190 9.39 11.96 15.32
CA ARG A 190 8.47 13.09 15.05
C ARG A 190 8.49 13.61 13.61
N HIS A 191 9.57 13.34 12.87
CA HIS A 191 9.77 13.72 11.46
C HIS A 191 9.92 12.50 10.54
N ALA A 192 9.45 11.33 10.96
CA ALA A 192 9.60 10.11 10.17
C ALA A 192 8.35 9.78 9.33
N PHE A 193 7.23 10.49 9.51
CA PHE A 193 5.96 10.21 8.85
C PHE A 193 5.07 11.46 8.74
N GLY A 194 4.58 11.77 7.53
CA GLY A 194 3.70 12.91 7.31
C GLY A 194 3.76 13.42 5.87
N ARG A 195 3.29 14.66 5.67
CA ARG A 195 3.45 15.36 4.39
C ARG A 195 4.91 15.75 4.20
N LYS A 196 5.30 16.06 2.96
CA LYS A 196 6.68 16.38 2.61
C LYS A 196 7.27 17.54 3.42
N GLU A 197 6.46 18.51 3.77
CA GLU A 197 6.84 19.67 4.58
C GLU A 197 6.96 19.38 6.09
N ASP A 198 6.46 18.23 6.56
CA ASP A 198 6.40 17.86 7.99
C ASP A 198 7.54 16.88 8.40
N VAL A 199 8.22 16.26 7.42
CA VAL A 199 9.28 15.25 7.60
C VAL A 199 10.67 15.73 7.21
#